data_AF-A0A7S0ZTD9-F1
#
_entry.id   AF-A0A7S0ZTD9-F1
#
_cell.length_a   1.000
_cell.length_b   1.000
_cell.length_c   1.000
_cell.angle_alpha   90.00
_cell.angle_beta   90.00
_cell.angle_gamma   90.00
#
_symmetry.space_group_name_H-M   'P 1'
#
loop_
_entity.id
_entity.type
_entity.pdbx_description
1 polymer ?
#
loop_
_entity_poly.entity_id
_entity_poly.type
_entity_poly.pdbx_seq_one_letter_code
_entity_poly.pdbx_strand_id
1 'polypeptide(L)'
;MTASTQTKQRTSSDKPVKKYQYTKTRGKVALIKPCTDPVAWAARRKKEKPPPGGFPKPPSHWPKGVRVDVGRPVYWLPQGWGQGIKTTCIARLVAFVSPEGKCCYHRYRVEEMLGRKLGPDDNLGSAKEWAKTQIQAGKDWRGQQVKFDGQGKLFAQLSSRQRQHLVQSEKFHFAVISARRSGDIGGLRGIVRVESQIRACGVQPTWYVDDASVDAYRELGLKVVVGGKLVPARNKALDDAEKLEKVCVQVSDDISRWSYYVGSEELSLGLFAGNKLLAGNQAAKEADRLRISPVMAAQFILAKMRGVADGEPQPRLGGVFPLGNVGMSFGVGAIATEHFILGDFFVQDLGSKCHFDPRFSLKEDYDFTCSHLDAHGAVMRCNRMFIVAVHETNAGGACSERDDSGEKERENIRILQEKWPGVFSLNGRRGDGSTQVTMAWRRRR
;
A
#
# COMPACT_ATOMS: atom_id res chain seq x y z
N MET A 1 -24.00 -28.32 41.53
CA MET A 1 -23.91 -26.87 41.81
C MET A 1 -23.61 -26.15 40.51
N THR A 2 -24.65 -25.71 39.80
CA THR A 2 -24.58 -25.06 38.49
C THR A 2 -24.90 -23.59 38.68
N ALA A 3 -23.92 -22.71 38.50
CA ALA A 3 -24.11 -21.26 38.55
C ALA A 3 -24.60 -20.75 37.18
N SER A 4 -25.81 -20.22 37.14
CA SER A 4 -26.38 -19.57 35.95
C SER A 4 -25.99 -18.09 35.93
N THR A 5 -25.34 -17.63 34.86
CA THR A 5 -24.97 -16.23 34.68
C THR A 5 -26.10 -15.49 33.95
N GLN A 6 -26.94 -14.77 34.68
CA GLN A 6 -27.95 -13.89 34.09
C GLN A 6 -27.28 -12.65 33.48
N THR A 7 -27.46 -12.46 32.18
CA THR A 7 -27.02 -11.24 31.47
C THR A 7 -28.12 -10.19 31.59
N LYS A 8 -27.87 -9.11 32.35
CA LYS A 8 -28.77 -7.96 32.48
C LYS A 8 -28.89 -7.22 31.14
N GLN A 9 -30.10 -7.16 30.58
CA GLN A 9 -30.43 -6.26 29.47
C GLN A 9 -30.35 -4.80 29.95
N ARG A 10 -29.49 -4.00 29.30
CA ARG A 10 -29.45 -2.53 29.49
C ARG A 10 -30.61 -1.90 28.72
N THR A 11 -31.57 -1.34 29.43
CA THR A 11 -32.61 -0.46 28.88
C THR A 11 -32.02 0.90 28.49
N SER A 12 -32.57 1.55 27.46
CA SER A 12 -32.00 2.78 26.85
C SER A 12 -32.16 4.06 27.68
N SER A 13 -32.52 3.97 28.96
CA SER A 13 -32.86 5.12 29.82
C SER A 13 -31.70 5.67 30.66
N ASP A 14 -30.55 4.99 30.73
CA ASP A 14 -29.40 5.41 31.56
C ASP A 14 -28.32 6.19 30.80
N LYS A 15 -28.70 7.12 29.93
CA LYS A 15 -27.73 8.10 29.41
C LYS A 15 -27.68 9.28 30.38
N PRO A 16 -26.51 9.60 30.98
CA PRO A 16 -26.39 10.76 31.86
C PRO A 16 -26.81 12.01 31.10
N VAL A 17 -27.85 12.68 31.59
CA VAL A 17 -28.29 13.97 31.05
C VAL A 17 -27.12 14.93 31.21
N LYS A 18 -26.49 15.31 30.09
CA LYS A 18 -25.41 16.30 30.10
C LYS A 18 -26.01 17.62 30.62
N LYS A 19 -25.70 18.00 31.86
CA LYS A 19 -26.02 19.32 32.41
C LYS A 19 -25.21 20.37 31.63
N TYR A 20 -25.84 20.99 30.64
CA TYR A 20 -25.26 22.17 29.98
C TYR A 20 -25.34 23.34 30.95
N GLN A 21 -24.21 24.01 31.18
CA GLN A 21 -24.24 25.30 31.88
C GLN A 21 -24.78 26.35 30.91
N TYR A 22 -25.57 27.31 31.40
CA TYR A 22 -26.02 28.44 30.61
C TYR A 22 -25.89 29.73 31.40
N THR A 23 -25.62 30.82 30.71
CA THR A 23 -25.67 32.18 31.26
C THR A 23 -26.78 32.96 30.58
N LYS A 24 -27.53 33.74 31.37
CA LYS A 24 -28.63 34.57 30.87
C LYS A 24 -28.23 36.03 31.02
N THR A 25 -27.99 36.72 29.91
CA THR A 25 -27.61 38.14 29.92
C THR A 25 -28.51 38.90 28.97
N ARG A 26 -29.23 39.91 29.48
CA ARG A 26 -30.19 40.74 28.69
C ARG A 26 -31.21 39.91 27.89
N GLY A 27 -31.83 38.92 28.53
CA GLY A 27 -32.85 38.07 27.89
C GLY A 27 -32.31 37.01 26.92
N LYS A 28 -31.01 36.98 26.61
CA LYS A 28 -30.39 35.94 25.77
C LYS A 28 -29.80 34.83 26.64
N VAL A 29 -30.12 33.58 26.32
CA VAL A 29 -29.53 32.39 26.95
C VAL A 29 -28.32 31.94 26.12
N ALA A 30 -27.12 32.02 26.69
CA ALA A 30 -25.90 31.49 26.09
C ALA A 30 -25.60 30.12 26.70
N LEU A 31 -25.57 29.08 25.87
CA LEU A 31 -25.20 27.72 26.29
C LEU A 31 -23.67 27.64 26.41
N ILE A 32 -23.16 27.49 27.63
CA ILE A 32 -21.74 27.21 27.88
C ILE A 32 -21.54 25.71 27.64
N LYS A 33 -21.15 25.35 26.42
CA LYS A 33 -20.55 24.04 26.18
C LYS A 33 -19.09 24.14 26.64
N PRO A 34 -18.70 23.49 27.75
CA PRO A 34 -17.29 23.43 28.11
C PRO A 34 -16.54 22.87 26.91
N CYS A 35 -15.55 23.62 26.45
CA CYS A 35 -14.69 23.17 25.39
C CYS A 35 -13.86 21.99 25.94
N THR A 36 -14.32 20.77 25.67
CA THR A 36 -13.68 19.55 26.19
C THR A 36 -12.26 19.35 25.65
N ASP A 37 -11.89 20.08 24.60
CA ASP A 37 -10.55 20.06 24.01
C ASP A 37 -10.13 21.49 23.59
N PRO A 38 -9.45 22.23 24.48
CA PRO A 38 -9.01 23.60 24.18
C PRO A 38 -8.02 23.68 23.02
N VAL A 39 -7.25 22.61 22.75
CA VAL A 39 -6.30 22.55 21.63
C VAL A 39 -7.06 22.49 20.30
N ALA A 40 -8.04 21.58 20.19
CA ALA A 40 -8.90 21.51 19.00
C ALA A 40 -9.67 22.82 18.78
N TRP A 41 -10.09 23.48 19.85
CA TRP A 41 -10.79 24.76 19.76
C TRP A 41 -9.90 25.90 19.29
N ALA A 42 -8.69 26.03 19.84
CA ALA A 42 -7.70 26.99 19.37
C ALA A 42 -7.35 26.74 17.89
N ALA A 43 -7.16 25.48 17.50
CA ALA A 43 -6.88 25.09 16.12
C ALA A 43 -8.00 25.51 15.15
N ARG A 44 -9.28 25.36 15.54
CA ARG A 44 -10.44 25.78 14.71
C ARG A 44 -10.50 27.29 14.47
N ARG A 45 -9.95 28.09 15.40
CA ARG A 45 -9.95 29.56 15.36
C ARG A 45 -8.69 30.17 14.76
N LYS A 46 -7.67 29.36 14.47
CA LYS A 46 -6.45 29.84 13.83
C LYS A 46 -6.80 30.48 12.47
N LYS A 47 -6.48 31.76 12.30
CA LYS A 47 -6.63 32.46 11.01
C LYS A 47 -5.82 31.69 9.96
N GLU A 48 -6.46 31.32 8.87
CA GLU A 48 -5.74 30.67 7.78
C GLU A 48 -4.88 31.67 7.05
N LYS A 49 -3.65 31.25 6.76
CA LYS A 49 -2.85 31.91 5.76
C LYS A 49 -3.37 31.46 4.40
N PRO A 50 -3.68 32.39 3.49
CA PRO A 50 -4.03 32.00 2.12
C PRO A 50 -2.84 31.23 1.49
N PRO A 51 -3.12 30.32 0.54
CA PRO A 51 -2.04 29.74 -0.25
C PRO A 51 -1.31 30.84 -1.05
N PRO A 52 -0.08 30.59 -1.54
CA PRO A 52 0.58 31.49 -2.48
C PRO A 52 -0.37 31.83 -3.63
N GLY A 53 -0.59 33.12 -3.90
CA GLY A 53 -1.56 33.59 -4.91
C GLY A 53 -2.97 33.90 -4.38
N GLY A 54 -3.25 33.71 -3.09
CA GLY A 54 -4.56 34.00 -2.51
C GLY A 54 -5.55 32.84 -2.65
N PHE A 55 -6.72 32.97 -2.00
CA PHE A 55 -7.80 32.01 -2.24
C PHE A 55 -8.41 32.24 -3.63
N PRO A 56 -8.75 31.19 -4.40
CA PRO A 56 -9.47 31.35 -5.65
C PRO A 56 -10.77 32.12 -5.44
N LYS A 57 -11.10 33.01 -6.39
CA LYS A 57 -12.35 33.75 -6.39
C LYS A 57 -13.51 32.75 -6.55
N PRO A 58 -14.49 32.68 -5.62
CA PRO A 58 -15.62 31.80 -5.78
C PRO A 58 -16.48 32.24 -6.99
N PRO A 59 -17.14 31.30 -7.69
CA PRO A 59 -18.13 31.62 -8.71
C PRO A 59 -19.19 32.61 -8.21
N SER A 60 -19.70 33.46 -9.09
CA SER A 60 -20.64 34.54 -8.74
C SER A 60 -21.94 34.04 -8.09
N HIS A 61 -22.39 32.82 -8.42
CA HIS A 61 -23.58 32.21 -7.85
C HIS A 61 -23.38 31.69 -6.41
N TRP A 62 -22.15 31.68 -5.88
CA TRP A 62 -21.90 31.17 -4.54
C TRP A 62 -22.44 32.12 -3.46
N PRO A 63 -23.03 31.58 -2.38
CA PRO A 63 -23.50 32.41 -1.28
C PRO A 63 -22.38 33.24 -0.65
N LYS A 64 -22.72 34.48 -0.25
CA LYS A 64 -21.80 35.38 0.43
C LYS A 64 -21.15 34.73 1.65
N GLY A 65 -19.82 34.84 1.74
CA GLY A 65 -19.03 34.28 2.84
C GLY A 65 -18.63 32.81 2.69
N VAL A 66 -19.01 32.15 1.60
CA VAL A 66 -18.43 30.86 1.19
C VAL A 66 -17.25 31.13 0.27
N ARG A 67 -16.09 30.57 0.59
CA ARG A 67 -14.89 30.61 -0.27
C ARG A 67 -14.58 29.22 -0.82
N VAL A 68 -13.84 29.15 -1.91
CA VAL A 68 -13.40 27.87 -2.51
C VAL A 68 -12.50 27.11 -1.52
N ASP A 69 -12.75 25.81 -1.36
CA ASP A 69 -11.86 24.91 -0.66
C ASP A 69 -10.81 24.38 -1.65
N VAL A 70 -9.55 24.73 -1.44
CA VAL A 70 -8.41 24.27 -2.25
C VAL A 70 -7.83 22.94 -1.75
N GLY A 71 -8.46 22.35 -0.73
CA GLY A 71 -8.05 21.08 -0.17
C GLY A 71 -8.37 19.89 -1.08
N ARG A 72 -8.33 18.70 -0.46
CA ARG A 72 -8.69 17.46 -1.14
C ARG A 72 -10.16 17.52 -1.61
N PRO A 73 -10.46 17.22 -2.88
CA PRO A 73 -11.83 17.26 -3.36
C PRO A 73 -12.67 16.14 -2.72
N VAL A 74 -13.95 16.43 -2.57
CA VAL A 74 -14.96 15.47 -2.12
C VAL A 74 -15.45 14.67 -3.31
N TYR A 75 -14.99 13.42 -3.41
CA TYR A 75 -15.20 12.62 -4.62
C TYR A 75 -16.62 12.10 -4.84
N TRP A 76 -17.47 12.12 -3.82
CA TRP A 76 -18.90 11.81 -3.98
C TRP A 76 -19.71 13.02 -4.47
N LEU A 77 -19.11 14.21 -4.48
CA LEU A 77 -19.80 15.45 -4.84
C LEU A 77 -19.92 15.53 -6.36
N PRO A 78 -21.12 15.56 -6.97
CA PRO A 78 -21.29 15.46 -8.41
C PRO A 78 -20.56 16.54 -9.21
N GLN A 79 -20.33 16.27 -10.49
CA GLN A 79 -19.83 17.26 -11.42
C GLN A 79 -20.73 18.52 -11.44
N GLY A 80 -20.11 19.70 -11.50
CA GLY A 80 -20.79 21.00 -11.46
C GLY A 80 -21.06 21.54 -10.06
N TRP A 81 -20.99 20.72 -9.01
CA TRP A 81 -21.07 21.20 -7.64
C TRP A 81 -19.74 21.77 -7.15
N GLY A 82 -19.82 22.81 -6.32
CA GLY A 82 -18.69 23.46 -5.68
C GLY A 82 -18.40 22.93 -4.28
N GLN A 83 -17.12 22.76 -3.93
CA GLN A 83 -16.68 22.54 -2.56
C GLN A 83 -16.10 23.84 -1.98
N GLY A 84 -16.68 24.31 -0.88
CA GLY A 84 -16.29 25.54 -0.24
C GLY A 84 -16.07 25.38 1.27
N ILE A 85 -15.52 26.43 1.87
CA ILE A 85 -15.48 26.62 3.32
C ILE A 85 -16.30 27.84 3.68
N LYS A 86 -17.26 27.68 4.60
CA LYS A 86 -17.95 28.78 5.26
C LYS A 86 -17.41 28.96 6.66
N THR A 87 -16.86 30.13 6.95
CA THR A 87 -16.40 30.48 8.29
C THR A 87 -17.54 31.15 9.05
N THR A 88 -17.93 30.57 10.18
CA THR A 88 -18.87 31.18 11.13
C THR A 88 -18.11 31.75 12.32
N CYS A 89 -18.80 32.44 13.24
CA CYS A 89 -18.19 32.95 14.47
C CYS A 89 -17.62 31.83 15.39
N ILE A 90 -18.02 30.57 15.17
CA ILE A 90 -17.71 29.44 16.05
C ILE A 90 -16.90 28.36 15.33
N ALA A 91 -17.13 28.15 14.03
CA ALA A 91 -16.59 26.99 13.34
C ALA A 91 -16.35 27.24 11.85
N ARG A 92 -15.49 26.38 11.31
CA ARG A 92 -15.29 26.21 9.87
C ARG A 92 -16.15 25.05 9.41
N LEU A 93 -17.01 25.31 8.44
CA LEU A 93 -17.91 24.30 7.88
C LEU A 93 -17.53 24.06 6.43
N VAL A 94 -17.34 22.79 6.06
CA VAL A 94 -17.29 22.40 4.65
C VAL A 94 -18.69 22.60 4.08
N ALA A 95 -18.77 23.34 2.99
CA ALA A 95 -19.98 23.68 2.28
C ALA A 95 -19.95 23.06 0.88
N PHE A 96 -21.10 22.59 0.42
CA PHE A 96 -21.31 22.05 -0.91
C PHE A 96 -22.31 22.96 -1.61
N VAL A 97 -21.92 23.57 -2.72
CA VAL A 97 -22.70 24.59 -3.42
C VAL A 97 -23.22 23.99 -4.73
N SER A 98 -24.53 23.98 -4.93
CA SER A 98 -25.15 23.51 -6.17
C SER A 98 -24.89 24.50 -7.31
N PRO A 99 -25.07 24.10 -8.59
CA PRO A 99 -24.97 25.01 -9.73
C PRO A 99 -25.86 26.26 -9.62
N GLU A 100 -27.00 26.15 -8.93
CA GLU A 100 -27.96 27.24 -8.68
C GLU A 100 -27.59 28.10 -7.45
N GLY A 101 -26.46 27.83 -6.79
CA GLY A 101 -26.00 28.58 -5.63
C GLY A 101 -26.56 28.14 -4.28
N LYS A 102 -27.28 27.01 -4.22
CA LYS A 102 -27.79 26.48 -2.94
C LYS A 102 -26.66 25.84 -2.14
N CYS A 103 -26.53 26.19 -0.86
CA CYS A 103 -25.45 25.72 0.01
C CYS A 103 -25.93 24.64 0.99
N CYS A 104 -25.31 23.47 0.92
CA CYS A 104 -25.49 22.34 1.84
C CYS A 104 -24.22 22.11 2.68
N TYR A 105 -24.34 21.42 3.82
CA TYR A 105 -23.18 21.07 4.67
C TYR A 105 -23.00 19.56 4.87
N HIS A 106 -23.94 18.76 4.32
CA HIS A 106 -23.99 17.33 4.51
C HIS A 106 -24.36 16.62 3.21
N ARG A 107 -23.77 15.45 2.98
CA ARG A 107 -24.02 14.61 1.81
C ARG A 107 -25.51 14.29 1.62
N TYR A 108 -26.22 13.91 2.68
CA TYR A 108 -27.62 13.51 2.56
C TYR A 108 -28.53 14.65 2.04
N ARG A 109 -28.16 15.92 2.28
CA ARG A 109 -28.88 17.08 1.73
C ARG A 109 -28.60 17.27 0.24
N VAL A 110 -27.38 16.97 -0.20
CA VAL A 110 -27.02 16.93 -1.63
C VAL A 110 -27.79 15.80 -2.31
N GLU A 111 -27.86 14.62 -1.70
CA GLU A 111 -28.65 13.47 -2.19
C GLU A 111 -30.16 13.79 -2.30
N GLU A 112 -30.73 14.44 -1.28
CA GLU A 112 -32.14 14.89 -1.28
C GLU A 112 -32.40 15.87 -2.42
N MET A 113 -31.50 16.85 -2.64
CA MET A 113 -31.64 17.81 -3.73
C MET A 113 -31.54 17.17 -5.13
N LEU A 114 -30.78 16.08 -5.25
CA LEU A 114 -30.60 15.37 -6.52
C LEU A 114 -31.65 14.27 -6.75
N GLY A 115 -32.44 13.93 -5.73
CA GLY A 115 -33.38 12.81 -5.79
C GLY A 115 -32.71 11.44 -5.95
N ARG A 116 -31.42 11.29 -5.62
CA ARG A 116 -30.69 10.03 -5.74
C ARG A 116 -29.59 9.87 -4.70
N LYS A 117 -29.19 8.63 -4.43
CA LYS A 117 -27.99 8.33 -3.65
C LYS A 117 -26.73 8.61 -4.48
N LEU A 118 -25.73 9.19 -3.83
CA LEU A 118 -24.44 9.44 -4.44
C LEU A 118 -23.56 8.19 -4.27
N GLY A 119 -22.74 7.86 -5.25
CA GLY A 119 -21.69 6.85 -5.14
C GLY A 119 -20.41 7.41 -4.53
N PRO A 120 -19.44 6.54 -4.16
CA PRO A 120 -18.11 6.99 -3.77
C PRO A 120 -17.36 7.66 -4.94
N ASP A 121 -17.61 7.26 -6.19
CA ASP A 121 -16.88 7.67 -7.39
C ASP A 121 -17.66 8.64 -8.32
N ASP A 122 -18.74 9.26 -7.83
CA ASP A 122 -19.60 10.18 -8.61
C ASP A 122 -18.86 11.39 -9.22
N ASN A 123 -17.63 11.67 -8.76
CA ASN A 123 -16.74 12.69 -9.30
C ASN A 123 -15.30 12.18 -9.42
N LEU A 124 -15.17 11.09 -10.17
CA LEU A 124 -13.89 10.52 -10.57
C LEU A 124 -12.99 11.55 -11.29
N GLY A 125 -13.57 12.46 -12.08
CA GLY A 125 -12.82 13.52 -12.77
C GLY A 125 -12.01 14.39 -11.81
N SER A 126 -12.62 14.89 -10.73
CA SER A 126 -11.88 15.66 -9.71
C SER A 126 -10.87 14.80 -8.94
N ALA A 127 -11.13 13.50 -8.80
CA ALA A 127 -10.17 12.57 -8.20
C ALA A 127 -8.93 12.39 -9.09
N LYS A 128 -9.09 12.29 -10.42
CA LYS A 128 -7.99 12.23 -11.39
C LYS A 128 -7.15 13.50 -11.40
N GLU A 129 -7.78 14.68 -11.43
CA GLU A 129 -7.06 15.96 -11.35
C GLU A 129 -6.29 16.13 -10.03
N TRP A 130 -6.90 15.71 -8.92
CA TRP A 130 -6.22 15.65 -7.64
C TRP A 130 -5.01 14.72 -7.68
N ALA A 131 -5.18 13.51 -8.22
CA ALA A 131 -4.13 12.52 -8.35
C ALA A 131 -2.94 13.06 -9.15
N LYS A 132 -3.21 13.64 -10.32
CA LYS A 132 -2.23 14.30 -11.19
C LYS A 132 -1.46 15.39 -10.45
N THR A 133 -2.18 16.26 -9.74
CA THR A 133 -1.57 17.32 -8.93
C THR A 133 -0.62 16.75 -7.86
N GLN A 134 -1.02 15.67 -7.17
CA GLN A 134 -0.19 15.06 -6.14
C GLN A 134 1.05 14.37 -6.72
N ILE A 135 0.89 13.67 -7.84
CA ILE A 135 2.00 13.02 -8.56
C ILE A 135 3.04 14.06 -8.99
N GLN A 136 2.61 15.14 -9.63
CA GLN A 136 3.50 16.22 -10.07
C GLN A 136 4.22 16.89 -8.89
N ALA A 137 3.52 17.05 -7.76
CA ALA A 137 4.09 17.66 -6.55
C ALA A 137 4.93 16.69 -5.71
N GLY A 138 5.02 15.41 -6.06
CA GLY A 138 5.71 14.38 -5.26
C GLY A 138 5.06 14.15 -3.88
N LYS A 139 3.75 14.37 -3.77
CA LYS A 139 2.99 14.27 -2.52
C LYS A 139 2.14 13.01 -2.47
N ASP A 140 1.81 12.59 -1.26
CA ASP A 140 0.85 11.51 -1.05
C ASP A 140 -0.59 11.94 -1.39
N TRP A 141 -1.53 11.01 -1.34
CA TRP A 141 -2.95 11.28 -1.59
C TRP A 141 -3.57 12.36 -0.69
N ARG A 142 -2.97 12.63 0.48
CA ARG A 142 -3.42 13.64 1.45
C ARG A 142 -2.76 15.00 1.20
N GLY A 143 -1.93 15.14 0.18
CA GLY A 143 -1.17 16.34 -0.11
C GLY A 143 0.01 16.57 0.83
N GLN A 144 0.51 15.52 1.48
CA GLN A 144 1.65 15.58 2.39
C GLN A 144 2.92 15.09 1.71
N GLN A 145 4.05 15.68 2.08
CA GLN A 145 5.36 15.16 1.66
C GLN A 145 5.58 13.78 2.28
N VAL A 146 5.98 12.82 1.44
CA VAL A 146 6.34 11.49 1.93
C VAL A 146 7.67 11.59 2.67
N LYS A 147 7.71 11.07 3.89
CA LYS A 147 8.90 11.06 4.73
C LYS A 147 9.25 9.63 5.12
N PHE A 148 10.55 9.35 5.11
CA PHE A 148 11.15 8.12 5.57
C PHE A 148 12.18 8.46 6.65
N ASP A 149 12.23 7.68 7.70
CA ASP A 149 13.05 7.94 8.90
C ASP A 149 13.99 6.76 9.24
N GLY A 150 14.12 5.81 8.31
CA GLY A 150 14.79 4.54 8.56
C GLY A 150 16.17 4.34 7.93
N GLN A 151 16.66 5.23 7.03
CA GLN A 151 17.82 4.89 6.18
C GLN A 151 19.08 4.51 6.98
N GLY A 152 19.52 5.37 7.90
CA GLY A 152 20.72 5.13 8.70
C GLY A 152 20.58 3.87 9.57
N LYS A 153 19.43 3.72 10.26
CA LYS A 153 19.14 2.55 11.10
C LYS A 153 19.06 1.25 10.28
N LEU A 154 18.51 1.31 9.06
CA LEU A 154 18.40 0.16 8.15
C LEU A 154 19.78 -0.27 7.65
N PHE A 155 20.58 0.65 7.12
CA PHE A 155 21.90 0.31 6.56
C PHE A 155 22.94 -0.02 7.63
N ALA A 156 22.70 0.37 8.89
CA ALA A 156 23.45 -0.16 10.03
C ALA A 156 23.30 -1.68 10.21
N GLN A 157 22.21 -2.29 9.70
CA GLN A 157 21.98 -3.75 9.74
C GLN A 157 22.73 -4.53 8.65
N LEU A 158 23.50 -3.84 7.79
CA LEU A 158 24.39 -4.47 6.81
C LEU A 158 25.76 -4.72 7.44
N SER A 159 26.39 -5.85 7.12
CA SER A 159 27.80 -6.07 7.46
C SER A 159 28.71 -5.12 6.66
N SER A 160 29.99 -5.01 7.04
CA SER A 160 30.94 -4.19 6.28
C SER A 160 31.08 -4.64 4.83
N ARG A 161 31.11 -5.96 4.57
CA ARG A 161 31.08 -6.53 3.21
C ARG A 161 29.81 -6.13 2.46
N GLN A 162 28.64 -6.29 3.08
CA GLN A 162 27.36 -5.94 2.45
C GLN A 162 27.26 -4.45 2.12
N ARG A 163 27.76 -3.57 3.00
CA ARG A 163 27.78 -2.11 2.75
C ARG A 163 28.58 -1.72 1.51
N GLN A 164 29.63 -2.46 1.15
CA GLN A 164 30.40 -2.22 -0.08
C GLN A 164 29.56 -2.43 -1.35
N HIS A 165 28.47 -3.19 -1.25
CA HIS A 165 27.55 -3.45 -2.36
C HIS A 165 26.31 -2.55 -2.35
N LEU A 166 26.28 -1.49 -1.53
CA LEU A 166 25.22 -0.49 -1.64
C LEU A 166 25.32 0.24 -2.98
N VAL A 167 24.26 0.17 -3.77
CA VAL A 167 24.19 0.76 -5.11
C VAL A 167 23.34 2.04 -5.07
N GLN A 168 23.75 3.05 -5.81
CA GLN A 168 22.97 4.28 -5.97
C GLN A 168 21.65 4.05 -6.71
N SER A 169 20.67 4.92 -6.46
CA SER A 169 19.28 4.70 -6.86
C SER A 169 19.07 4.65 -8.38
N GLU A 170 19.95 5.29 -9.14
CA GLU A 170 19.85 5.47 -10.59
C GLU A 170 20.22 4.20 -11.36
N LYS A 171 20.88 3.25 -10.69
CA LYS A 171 21.23 1.92 -11.20
C LYS A 171 20.09 0.90 -11.07
N PHE A 172 18.97 1.31 -10.49
CA PHE A 172 17.76 0.49 -10.43
C PHE A 172 16.76 0.93 -11.49
N HIS A 173 16.08 -0.05 -12.07
CA HIS A 173 14.88 0.15 -12.87
C HIS A 173 13.67 -0.24 -12.02
N PHE A 174 12.97 0.76 -11.49
CA PHE A 174 11.73 0.54 -10.75
C PHE A 174 10.57 0.38 -11.72
N ALA A 175 10.10 -0.85 -11.87
CA ALA A 175 8.97 -1.25 -12.70
C ALA A 175 7.73 -1.46 -11.83
N VAL A 176 6.72 -0.61 -12.01
CA VAL A 176 5.42 -0.80 -11.34
C VAL A 176 4.51 -1.58 -12.27
N ILE A 177 4.05 -2.76 -11.83
CA ILE A 177 3.14 -3.61 -12.60
C ILE A 177 1.72 -3.26 -12.18
N SER A 178 0.90 -2.82 -13.15
CA SER A 178 -0.44 -2.30 -12.87
C SER A 178 -1.37 -2.50 -14.06
N ALA A 179 -2.67 -2.64 -13.83
CA ALA A 179 -3.65 -2.59 -14.91
C ALA A 179 -5.01 -2.10 -14.39
N ARG A 180 -5.66 -1.22 -15.16
CA ARG A 180 -7.07 -0.81 -14.97
C ARG A 180 -7.40 -0.19 -13.60
N ARG A 181 -6.43 0.47 -12.95
CA ARG A 181 -6.62 1.08 -11.61
C ARG A 181 -7.00 2.57 -11.66
N SER A 182 -6.93 3.21 -12.81
CA SER A 182 -7.27 4.64 -12.95
C SER A 182 -8.79 4.91 -13.03
N GLY A 183 -9.60 3.84 -13.02
CA GLY A 183 -11.06 3.89 -13.16
C GLY A 183 -11.85 4.12 -11.87
N ASP A 184 -11.20 4.04 -10.70
CA ASP A 184 -11.85 4.24 -9.39
C ASP A 184 -10.93 4.96 -8.39
N ILE A 185 -11.48 5.50 -7.31
CA ILE A 185 -10.72 6.25 -6.30
C ILE A 185 -9.71 5.38 -5.55
N GLY A 186 -10.04 4.11 -5.32
CA GLY A 186 -9.17 3.16 -4.63
C GLY A 186 -7.89 2.94 -5.42
N GLY A 187 -8.03 2.67 -6.72
CA GLY A 187 -6.91 2.51 -7.64
C GLY A 187 -6.12 3.81 -7.86
N LEU A 188 -6.78 4.96 -8.02
CA LEU A 188 -6.09 6.27 -8.07
C LEU A 188 -5.27 6.54 -6.81
N ARG A 189 -5.79 6.18 -5.64
CA ARG A 189 -5.06 6.30 -4.37
C ARG A 189 -3.84 5.37 -4.34
N GLY A 190 -3.94 4.15 -4.87
CA GLY A 190 -2.83 3.22 -5.02
C GLY A 190 -1.73 3.82 -5.88
N ILE A 191 -2.10 4.28 -7.08
CA ILE A 191 -1.20 4.91 -8.06
C ILE A 191 -0.40 6.05 -7.43
N VAL A 192 -1.09 7.07 -6.88
CA VAL A 192 -0.43 8.22 -6.26
C VAL A 192 0.50 7.79 -5.13
N ARG A 193 0.08 6.80 -4.34
CA ARG A 193 0.84 6.35 -3.17
C ARG A 193 2.14 5.64 -3.56
N VAL A 194 2.13 4.77 -4.57
CA VAL A 194 3.35 4.11 -5.04
C VAL A 194 4.26 5.12 -5.75
N GLU A 195 3.71 5.92 -6.66
CA GLU A 195 4.47 6.95 -7.40
C GLU A 195 5.16 7.93 -6.45
N SER A 196 4.42 8.48 -5.49
CA SER A 196 4.95 9.45 -4.52
C SER A 196 6.04 8.87 -3.63
N GLN A 197 5.96 7.58 -3.24
CA GLN A 197 6.98 6.94 -2.41
C GLN A 197 8.29 6.71 -3.16
N ILE A 198 8.24 6.37 -4.45
CA ILE A 198 9.45 6.18 -5.26
C ILE A 198 10.06 7.54 -5.63
N ARG A 199 9.23 8.52 -6.03
CA ARG A 199 9.69 9.89 -6.35
C ARG A 199 10.26 10.66 -5.18
N ALA A 200 9.77 10.42 -3.96
CA ALA A 200 10.35 11.01 -2.76
C ALA A 200 11.81 10.60 -2.51
N CYS A 201 12.29 9.56 -3.21
CA CYS A 201 13.69 9.15 -3.23
C CYS A 201 14.45 9.57 -4.49
N GLY A 202 13.90 10.50 -5.29
CA GLY A 202 14.54 10.99 -6.52
C GLY A 202 14.45 10.04 -7.71
N VAL A 203 13.67 8.96 -7.61
CA VAL A 203 13.53 7.96 -8.68
C VAL A 203 12.20 8.14 -9.40
N GLN A 204 12.21 8.11 -10.74
CA GLN A 204 11.01 8.03 -11.55
C GLN A 204 10.75 6.57 -11.95
N PRO A 205 9.69 5.91 -11.42
CA PRO A 205 9.36 4.55 -11.84
C PRO A 205 8.78 4.53 -13.25
N THR A 206 8.83 3.35 -13.87
CA THR A 206 8.16 3.06 -15.15
C THR A 206 6.96 2.15 -14.87
N TRP A 207 5.78 2.55 -15.33
CA TRP A 207 4.53 1.82 -15.15
C TRP A 207 4.29 0.91 -16.35
N TYR A 208 4.25 -0.39 -16.11
CA TYR A 208 3.94 -1.42 -17.11
C TYR A 208 2.48 -1.78 -17.01
N VAL A 209 1.71 -1.42 -18.04
CA VAL A 209 0.26 -1.57 -18.06
C VAL A 209 -0.26 -2.30 -19.29
N ASP A 210 -1.51 -2.76 -19.22
CA ASP A 210 -2.19 -3.27 -20.41
C ASP A 210 -2.49 -2.14 -21.40
N ASP A 211 -2.62 -2.49 -22.68
CA ASP A 211 -2.79 -1.52 -23.76
C ASP A 211 -3.98 -0.56 -23.51
N ALA A 212 -5.08 -1.09 -22.99
CA ALA A 212 -6.28 -0.32 -22.64
C ALA A 212 -6.08 0.72 -21.52
N SER A 213 -5.05 0.59 -20.69
CA SER A 213 -4.80 1.51 -19.56
C SER A 213 -3.84 2.65 -19.91
N VAL A 214 -3.17 2.59 -21.06
CA VAL A 214 -2.01 3.45 -21.39
C VAL A 214 -2.34 4.93 -21.30
N ASP A 215 -3.39 5.35 -22.00
CA ASP A 215 -3.72 6.77 -22.10
C ASP A 215 -4.19 7.32 -20.75
N ALA A 216 -5.03 6.57 -20.03
CA ALA A 216 -5.50 6.96 -18.71
C ALA A 216 -4.36 7.12 -17.68
N TYR A 217 -3.28 6.35 -17.80
CA TYR A 217 -2.11 6.49 -16.91
C TYR A 217 -1.19 7.64 -17.37
N ARG A 218 -1.06 7.88 -18.67
CA ARG A 218 -0.32 9.03 -19.23
C ARG A 218 -0.97 10.36 -18.84
N GLU A 219 -2.31 10.43 -18.84
CA GLU A 219 -3.06 11.61 -18.40
C GLU A 219 -2.73 12.03 -16.96
N LEU A 220 -2.38 11.06 -16.10
CA LEU A 220 -1.94 11.30 -14.72
C LEU A 220 -0.49 11.81 -14.62
N GLY A 221 0.26 11.85 -15.72
CA GLY A 221 1.66 12.27 -15.77
C GLY A 221 2.67 11.17 -15.44
N LEU A 222 2.27 9.90 -15.57
CA LEU A 222 3.14 8.75 -15.31
C LEU A 222 4.01 8.42 -16.53
N LYS A 223 5.19 7.82 -16.28
CA LYS A 223 6.01 7.22 -17.33
C LYS A 223 5.47 5.80 -17.61
N VAL A 224 4.84 5.61 -18.76
CA VAL A 224 4.07 4.39 -19.07
C VAL A 224 4.68 3.62 -20.24
N VAL A 225 4.69 2.29 -20.12
CA VAL A 225 5.08 1.33 -21.16
C VAL A 225 3.98 0.27 -21.29
N VAL A 226 3.65 -0.11 -22.53
CA VAL A 226 2.73 -1.22 -22.81
C VAL A 226 3.42 -2.53 -22.47
N GLY A 227 2.99 -3.19 -21.39
CA GLY A 227 3.52 -4.48 -20.94
C GLY A 227 2.56 -5.65 -21.17
N GLY A 228 1.27 -5.40 -21.38
CA GLY A 228 0.24 -6.43 -21.32
C GLY A 228 -0.25 -6.66 -19.90
N LYS A 229 -0.76 -7.85 -19.60
CA LYS A 229 -1.27 -8.21 -18.27
C LYS A 229 -0.26 -9.04 -17.49
N LEU A 230 -0.17 -8.86 -16.18
CA LEU A 230 0.60 -9.69 -15.24
C LEU A 230 1.93 -10.22 -15.82
N VAL A 231 2.03 -11.50 -16.21
CA VAL A 231 3.27 -12.15 -16.69
C VAL A 231 3.93 -11.43 -17.87
N PRO A 232 3.24 -11.16 -18.99
CA PRO A 232 3.77 -10.28 -20.05
C PRO A 232 4.38 -8.96 -19.55
N ALA A 233 3.70 -8.25 -18.64
CA ALA A 233 4.18 -6.98 -18.11
C ALA A 233 5.42 -7.16 -17.23
N ARG A 234 5.44 -8.23 -16.42
CA ARG A 234 6.60 -8.61 -15.60
C ARG A 234 7.80 -8.96 -16.47
N ASN A 235 7.64 -9.77 -17.51
CA ASN A 235 8.76 -10.13 -18.40
C ASN A 235 9.28 -8.91 -19.16
N LYS A 236 8.38 -8.07 -19.68
CA LYS A 236 8.81 -6.84 -20.34
C LYS A 236 9.61 -5.91 -19.43
N ALA A 237 9.24 -5.83 -18.15
CA ALA A 237 10.01 -5.07 -17.17
C ALA A 237 11.42 -5.64 -16.93
N LEU A 238 11.58 -6.97 -16.98
CA LEU A 238 12.89 -7.63 -16.90
C LEU A 238 13.73 -7.32 -18.14
N ASP A 239 13.14 -7.46 -19.34
CA ASP A 239 13.80 -7.17 -20.62
C ASP A 239 14.30 -5.72 -20.69
N ASP A 240 13.45 -4.77 -20.30
CA ASP A 240 13.80 -3.35 -20.29
C ASP A 240 14.89 -3.05 -19.25
N ALA A 241 14.85 -3.68 -18.08
CA ALA A 241 15.89 -3.52 -17.06
C ALA A 241 17.25 -4.04 -17.56
N GLU A 242 17.25 -5.21 -18.20
CA GLU A 242 18.43 -5.79 -18.82
C GLU A 242 19.00 -4.88 -19.91
N LYS A 243 18.15 -4.40 -20.83
CA LYS A 243 18.55 -3.46 -21.89
C LYS A 243 19.13 -2.16 -21.34
N LEU A 244 18.65 -1.71 -20.18
CA LEU A 244 19.14 -0.51 -19.49
C LEU A 244 20.39 -0.78 -18.65
N GLU A 245 20.83 -2.04 -18.54
CA GLU A 245 21.90 -2.50 -17.64
C GLU A 245 21.63 -2.08 -16.18
N LYS A 246 20.37 -2.20 -15.75
CA LYS A 246 19.92 -1.86 -14.41
C LYS A 246 19.37 -3.07 -13.66
N VAL A 247 19.49 -3.02 -12.34
CA VAL A 247 18.83 -3.97 -11.43
C VAL A 247 17.32 -3.79 -11.54
N CYS A 248 16.59 -4.85 -11.83
CA CYS A 248 15.14 -4.79 -11.93
C CYS A 248 14.50 -4.83 -10.55
N VAL A 249 13.64 -3.85 -10.25
CA VAL A 249 12.79 -3.86 -9.05
C VAL A 249 11.35 -3.85 -9.51
N GLN A 250 10.62 -4.92 -9.27
CA GLN A 250 9.18 -4.95 -9.57
C GLN A 250 8.35 -4.63 -8.33
N VAL A 251 7.30 -3.85 -8.53
CA VAL A 251 6.45 -3.31 -7.47
C VAL A 251 4.98 -3.41 -7.89
N SER A 252 4.13 -3.94 -7.02
CA SER A 252 2.66 -3.87 -7.17
C SER A 252 2.14 -2.46 -6.90
N ASP A 253 1.11 -2.06 -7.65
CA ASP A 253 0.50 -0.72 -7.57
C ASP A 253 -0.30 -0.42 -6.28
N ASP A 254 -0.55 -1.43 -5.45
CA ASP A 254 -1.42 -1.35 -4.28
C ASP A 254 -0.65 -1.38 -2.95
N ILE A 255 0.68 -1.38 -3.01
CA ILE A 255 1.52 -1.37 -1.81
C ILE A 255 1.38 -0.04 -1.08
N SER A 256 0.89 -0.13 0.14
CA SER A 256 0.62 1.02 0.99
C SER A 256 1.81 1.49 1.82
N ARG A 257 2.74 0.59 2.13
CA ARG A 257 3.84 0.85 3.05
C ARG A 257 4.89 -0.25 2.99
N TRP A 258 6.16 0.16 3.10
CA TRP A 258 7.28 -0.71 3.44
C TRP A 258 7.67 -0.50 4.91
N SER A 259 8.03 -1.57 5.59
CA SER A 259 8.52 -1.52 6.96
C SER A 259 9.66 -2.51 7.15
N TYR A 260 10.61 -2.14 8.01
CA TYR A 260 11.64 -3.04 8.48
C TYR A 260 11.61 -3.06 10.00
N TYR A 261 11.82 -4.23 10.59
CA TYR A 261 11.86 -4.41 12.04
C TYR A 261 13.29 -4.72 12.48
N VAL A 262 13.84 -3.83 13.30
CA VAL A 262 15.14 -4.01 13.94
C VAL A 262 14.91 -4.65 15.30
N GLY A 263 15.42 -5.86 15.51
CA GLY A 263 15.32 -6.58 16.77
C GLY A 263 16.38 -7.65 16.85
N SER A 264 16.56 -8.27 18.02
CA SER A 264 17.59 -9.28 18.22
C SER A 264 17.40 -10.47 17.28
N GLU A 265 18.51 -10.94 16.70
CA GLU A 265 18.54 -12.21 15.96
C GLU A 265 18.51 -13.42 16.91
N GLU A 266 18.71 -13.18 18.21
CA GLU A 266 18.96 -14.14 19.29
C GLU A 266 17.72 -14.86 19.85
N LEU A 267 16.60 -14.91 19.13
CA LEU A 267 15.63 -16.00 19.39
C LEU A 267 16.17 -17.29 18.77
N SER A 268 17.31 -17.73 19.31
CA SER A 268 17.90 -19.03 19.14
C SER A 268 16.90 -20.06 19.67
N LEU A 269 16.11 -20.62 18.76
CA LEU A 269 15.74 -22.04 18.58
C LEU A 269 15.62 -22.98 19.82
N GLY A 270 15.48 -22.45 21.02
CA GLY A 270 15.46 -23.15 22.29
C GLY A 270 14.03 -23.49 22.69
N LEU A 271 13.65 -24.72 22.37
CA LEU A 271 12.69 -25.57 23.09
C LEU A 271 11.19 -25.18 23.09
N PHE A 272 10.40 -26.14 22.60
CA PHE A 272 8.94 -26.25 22.52
C PHE A 272 8.24 -25.47 21.41
N ALA A 273 7.82 -26.22 20.38
CA ALA A 273 7.11 -25.73 19.18
C ALA A 273 5.82 -24.95 19.47
N GLY A 274 5.22 -25.10 20.66
CA GLY A 274 4.05 -24.31 21.08
C GLY A 274 4.36 -22.85 21.42
N ASN A 275 5.62 -22.50 21.75
CA ASN A 275 5.97 -21.16 22.28
C ASN A 275 6.61 -20.22 21.25
N LYS A 276 6.89 -20.70 20.02
CA LYS A 276 7.59 -19.92 18.99
C LYS A 276 6.82 -18.69 18.51
N LEU A 277 5.50 -18.82 18.33
CA LEU A 277 4.68 -17.68 17.90
C LEU A 277 4.54 -16.65 19.01
N LEU A 278 4.44 -17.08 20.28
CA LEU A 278 4.36 -16.17 21.42
C LEU A 278 5.67 -15.38 21.58
N ALA A 279 6.81 -16.07 21.56
CA ALA A 279 8.13 -15.45 21.59
C ALA A 279 8.36 -14.50 20.41
N GLY A 280 7.99 -14.93 19.19
CA GLY A 280 8.07 -14.09 18.00
C GLY A 280 7.17 -12.85 18.09
N ASN A 281 5.95 -12.98 18.62
CA ASN A 281 5.07 -11.85 18.87
C ASN A 281 5.64 -10.89 19.93
N GLN A 282 6.31 -11.39 20.95
CA GLN A 282 6.95 -10.57 21.97
C GLN A 282 8.14 -9.79 21.38
N ALA A 283 9.04 -10.48 20.66
CA ALA A 283 10.16 -9.82 19.98
C ALA A 283 9.68 -8.79 18.95
N ALA A 284 8.60 -9.07 18.21
CA ALA A 284 8.00 -8.12 17.28
C ALA A 284 7.44 -6.86 17.97
N LYS A 285 6.99 -6.95 19.23
CA LYS A 285 6.53 -5.79 20.02
C LYS A 285 7.69 -4.94 20.52
N GLU A 286 8.82 -5.58 20.87
CA GLU A 286 10.03 -4.93 21.36
C GLU A 286 10.89 -4.35 20.23
N ALA A 287 10.72 -4.87 19.01
CA ALA A 287 11.48 -4.44 17.84
C ALA A 287 11.20 -2.99 17.43
N ASP A 288 12.27 -2.29 17.07
CA ASP A 288 12.24 -0.97 16.47
C ASP A 288 11.64 -1.07 15.06
N ARG A 289 10.47 -0.46 14.86
CA ARG A 289 9.82 -0.43 13.55
C ARG A 289 10.26 0.79 12.75
N LEU A 290 10.91 0.54 11.63
CA LEU A 290 11.33 1.58 10.67
C LEU A 290 10.31 1.72 9.54
N ARG A 291 9.98 2.96 9.17
CA ARG A 291 9.31 3.25 7.91
C ARG A 291 10.37 3.54 6.85
N ILE A 292 10.51 2.62 5.90
CA ILE A 292 11.52 2.71 4.84
C ILE A 292 10.85 2.97 3.49
N SER A 293 11.63 3.47 2.53
CA SER A 293 11.17 3.64 1.15
C SER A 293 11.35 2.35 0.34
N PRO A 294 10.62 2.19 -0.78
CA PRO A 294 10.89 1.10 -1.73
C PRO A 294 12.33 1.13 -2.27
N VAL A 295 12.94 2.31 -2.41
CA VAL A 295 14.33 2.46 -2.86
C VAL A 295 15.32 1.92 -1.82
N MET A 296 15.15 2.30 -0.55
CA MET A 296 15.97 1.79 0.56
C MET A 296 15.83 0.28 0.72
N ALA A 297 14.61 -0.24 0.58
CA ALA A 297 14.33 -1.66 0.60
C ALA A 297 15.09 -2.41 -0.50
N ALA A 298 15.03 -1.93 -1.74
CA ALA A 298 15.74 -2.54 -2.86
C ALA A 298 17.26 -2.50 -2.70
N GLN A 299 17.82 -1.36 -2.27
CA GLN A 299 19.25 -1.21 -1.98
C GLN A 299 19.72 -2.18 -0.90
N PHE A 300 18.94 -2.31 0.18
CA PHE A 300 19.25 -3.22 1.27
C PHE A 300 19.24 -4.69 0.82
N ILE A 301 18.20 -5.11 0.09
CA ILE A 301 18.08 -6.47 -0.45
C ILE A 301 19.24 -6.77 -1.39
N LEU A 302 19.56 -5.87 -2.33
CA LEU A 302 20.67 -6.05 -3.26
C LEU A 302 22.03 -6.14 -2.55
N ALA A 303 22.27 -5.28 -1.56
CA ALA A 303 23.48 -5.32 -0.76
C ALA A 303 23.62 -6.63 0.02
N LYS A 304 22.51 -7.18 0.55
CA LYS A 304 22.50 -8.51 1.17
C LYS A 304 22.83 -9.61 0.15
N MET A 305 22.20 -9.60 -1.03
CA MET A 305 22.42 -10.59 -2.09
C MET A 305 23.88 -10.63 -2.56
N ARG A 306 24.45 -9.46 -2.88
CA ARG A 306 25.82 -9.36 -3.39
C ARG A 306 26.88 -9.56 -2.30
N GLY A 307 26.56 -9.24 -1.05
CA GLY A 307 27.46 -9.38 0.09
C GLY A 307 27.45 -10.76 0.77
N VAL A 308 26.91 -11.79 0.11
CA VAL A 308 27.07 -13.20 0.53
C VAL A 308 28.57 -13.58 0.50
N ALA A 309 28.97 -14.49 1.40
CA ALA A 309 30.36 -14.92 1.54
C ALA A 309 30.89 -15.63 0.29
N ASP A 310 32.22 -15.64 0.12
CA ASP A 310 32.83 -16.36 -1.00
C ASP A 310 32.60 -17.87 -0.87
N GLY A 311 32.32 -18.54 -1.99
CA GLY A 311 32.02 -19.97 -2.03
C GLY A 311 30.56 -20.34 -1.74
N GLU A 312 29.75 -19.40 -1.25
CA GLU A 312 28.31 -19.60 -1.09
C GLU A 312 27.54 -19.27 -2.39
N PRO A 313 26.41 -19.94 -2.68
CA PRO A 313 25.58 -19.62 -3.84
C PRO A 313 25.15 -18.15 -3.82
N GLN A 314 25.43 -17.42 -4.91
CA GLN A 314 25.13 -16.00 -5.01
C GLN A 314 23.68 -15.77 -5.48
N PRO A 315 22.78 -15.30 -4.61
CA PRO A 315 21.39 -15.10 -4.99
C PRO A 315 21.24 -14.00 -6.03
N ARG A 316 20.39 -14.21 -7.03
CA ARG A 316 20.03 -13.20 -8.03
C ARG A 316 18.60 -12.68 -7.92
N LEU A 317 17.81 -13.26 -7.01
CA LEU A 317 16.46 -12.81 -6.68
C LEU A 317 16.36 -12.60 -5.17
N GLY A 318 15.80 -11.45 -4.78
CA GLY A 318 15.54 -11.16 -3.39
C GLY A 318 14.21 -10.47 -3.18
N GLY A 319 13.69 -10.54 -1.97
CA GLY A 319 12.39 -9.95 -1.64
C GLY A 319 12.08 -9.93 -0.16
N VAL A 320 10.81 -9.72 0.15
CA VAL A 320 10.30 -9.44 1.50
C VAL A 320 9.58 -10.65 2.10
N PHE A 321 9.24 -10.56 3.38
CA PHE A 321 8.41 -11.57 4.02
C PHE A 321 6.97 -11.53 3.44
N PRO A 322 6.43 -12.67 2.97
CA PRO A 322 5.18 -12.70 2.21
C PRO A 322 3.91 -12.55 3.05
N LEU A 323 4.03 -12.54 4.39
CA LEU A 323 2.89 -12.54 5.30
C LEU A 323 2.89 -11.30 6.20
N GLY A 324 1.71 -10.75 6.50
CA GLY A 324 1.57 -9.64 7.44
C GLY A 324 1.79 -10.01 8.92
N ASN A 325 2.07 -11.28 9.24
CA ASN A 325 2.28 -11.73 10.61
C ASN A 325 3.75 -11.53 11.03
N VAL A 326 4.00 -10.42 11.72
CA VAL A 326 5.34 -10.03 12.17
C VAL A 326 5.93 -11.06 13.14
N GLY A 327 5.13 -11.62 14.05
CA GLY A 327 5.61 -12.61 15.01
C GLY A 327 6.12 -13.90 14.37
N MET A 328 5.45 -14.40 13.32
CA MET A 328 5.95 -15.54 12.55
C MET A 328 7.29 -15.26 11.89
N SER A 329 7.49 -14.03 11.42
CA SER A 329 8.78 -13.64 10.86
C SER A 329 9.87 -13.71 11.92
N PHE A 330 9.62 -13.22 13.14
CA PHE A 330 10.56 -13.33 14.27
C PHE A 330 10.83 -14.75 14.74
N GLY A 331 9.92 -15.70 14.47
CA GLY A 331 10.13 -17.13 14.72
C GLY A 331 11.08 -17.82 13.73
N VAL A 332 11.55 -17.12 12.70
CA VAL A 332 12.56 -17.60 11.74
C VAL A 332 13.75 -16.62 11.67
N GLY A 333 14.87 -17.10 11.11
CA GLY A 333 16.05 -16.28 10.90
C GLY A 333 15.75 -15.03 10.06
N ALA A 334 16.53 -13.97 10.23
CA ALA A 334 16.30 -12.69 9.53
C ALA A 334 16.40 -12.84 8.00
N ILE A 335 17.14 -13.83 7.52
CA ILE A 335 17.34 -14.17 6.12
C ILE A 335 16.93 -15.63 5.88
N ALA A 336 16.38 -15.90 4.69
CA ALA A 336 16.15 -17.25 4.19
C ALA A 336 16.54 -17.36 2.71
N THR A 337 17.21 -18.46 2.34
CA THR A 337 17.84 -18.63 1.02
C THR A 337 17.13 -19.60 0.07
N GLU A 338 16.18 -20.38 0.58
CA GLU A 338 15.47 -21.43 -0.18
C GLU A 338 13.94 -21.25 -0.12
N HIS A 339 13.47 -20.03 0.13
CA HIS A 339 12.07 -19.75 0.41
C HIS A 339 11.42 -18.90 -0.68
N PHE A 340 10.11 -19.09 -0.86
CA PHE A 340 9.23 -18.30 -1.71
C PHE A 340 9.46 -16.78 -1.59
N ILE A 341 9.65 -16.12 -2.73
CA ILE A 341 9.69 -14.67 -2.90
C ILE A 341 8.37 -14.22 -3.53
N LEU A 342 7.66 -13.32 -2.82
CA LEU A 342 6.37 -12.80 -3.26
C LEU A 342 6.52 -11.87 -4.47
N GLY A 343 5.64 -12.01 -5.46
CA GLY A 343 5.66 -11.20 -6.69
C GLY A 343 5.34 -9.71 -6.51
N ASP A 344 4.87 -9.28 -5.35
CA ASP A 344 4.47 -7.89 -5.10
C ASP A 344 5.64 -6.91 -4.98
N PHE A 345 6.76 -7.36 -4.40
CA PHE A 345 7.97 -6.55 -4.29
C PHE A 345 9.20 -7.45 -4.26
N PHE A 346 9.98 -7.40 -5.33
CA PHE A 346 11.23 -8.14 -5.45
C PHE A 346 12.31 -7.36 -6.21
N VAL A 347 13.54 -7.81 -6.04
CA VAL A 347 14.74 -7.30 -6.69
C VAL A 347 15.38 -8.45 -7.45
N GLN A 348 15.56 -8.28 -8.76
CA GLN A 348 16.38 -9.16 -9.59
C GLN A 348 17.69 -8.47 -9.94
N ASP A 349 18.80 -9.08 -9.54
CA ASP A 349 20.13 -8.57 -9.83
C ASP A 349 20.51 -8.78 -11.30
N LEU A 350 21.45 -7.97 -11.78
CA LEU A 350 22.07 -8.11 -13.09
C LEU A 350 22.69 -9.51 -13.25
N GLY A 351 22.58 -10.05 -14.46
CA GLY A 351 23.13 -11.35 -14.84
C GLY A 351 22.16 -12.52 -14.70
N SER A 352 21.01 -12.38 -14.01
CA SER A 352 19.96 -13.40 -14.08
C SER A 352 19.25 -13.34 -15.44
N LYS A 353 19.09 -14.51 -16.08
CA LYS A 353 18.29 -14.70 -17.29
C LYS A 353 16.91 -15.33 -17.02
N CYS A 354 16.56 -15.49 -15.74
CA CYS A 354 15.28 -16.05 -15.36
C CYS A 354 14.14 -15.09 -15.76
N HIS A 355 13.09 -15.66 -16.34
CA HIS A 355 11.86 -14.98 -16.75
C HIS A 355 10.66 -15.75 -16.20
N PHE A 356 9.51 -15.08 -16.11
CA PHE A 356 8.25 -15.72 -15.77
C PHE A 356 7.80 -16.62 -16.93
N ASP A 357 7.39 -17.84 -16.62
CA ASP A 357 6.88 -18.78 -17.62
C ASP A 357 5.47 -18.36 -18.08
N PRO A 358 5.25 -18.12 -19.39
CA PRO A 358 4.00 -17.59 -19.92
C PRO A 358 2.82 -18.55 -19.79
N ARG A 359 3.04 -19.81 -19.39
CA ARG A 359 1.96 -20.74 -19.07
C ARG A 359 1.22 -20.36 -17.78
N PHE A 360 1.84 -19.60 -16.89
CA PHE A 360 1.22 -19.20 -15.64
C PHE A 360 0.34 -17.96 -15.81
N SER A 361 -0.91 -18.07 -15.38
CA SER A 361 -1.80 -16.93 -15.18
C SER A 361 -1.90 -16.52 -13.70
N LEU A 362 -1.53 -17.44 -12.80
CA LEU A 362 -1.53 -17.29 -11.34
C LEU A 362 -0.32 -18.06 -10.78
N LYS A 363 0.11 -17.70 -9.56
CA LYS A 363 1.24 -18.35 -8.87
C LYS A 363 2.55 -18.29 -9.68
N GLU A 364 2.67 -17.29 -10.55
CA GLU A 364 3.84 -17.05 -11.39
C GLU A 364 5.10 -16.77 -10.56
N ASP A 365 4.92 -16.21 -9.37
CA ASP A 365 5.97 -15.90 -8.41
C ASP A 365 6.59 -17.15 -7.74
N TYR A 366 5.81 -18.21 -7.57
CA TYR A 366 6.32 -19.50 -7.12
C TYR A 366 7.26 -20.11 -8.16
N ASP A 367 6.82 -20.14 -9.42
CA ASP A 367 7.64 -20.62 -10.54
C ASP A 367 8.91 -19.78 -10.70
N PHE A 368 8.79 -18.47 -10.62
CA PHE A 368 9.90 -17.55 -10.78
C PHE A 368 10.93 -17.68 -9.63
N THR A 369 10.46 -17.94 -8.41
CA THR A 369 11.34 -18.28 -7.29
C THR A 369 12.08 -19.59 -7.55
N CYS A 370 11.37 -20.65 -7.97
CA CYS A 370 11.97 -21.94 -8.29
C CYS A 370 12.99 -21.85 -9.43
N SER A 371 12.71 -21.07 -10.46
CA SER A 371 13.63 -20.83 -11.58
C SER A 371 14.95 -20.22 -11.10
N HIS A 372 14.90 -19.28 -10.14
CA HIS A 372 16.11 -18.71 -9.55
C HIS A 372 16.85 -19.68 -8.63
N LEU A 373 16.12 -20.50 -7.87
CA LEU A 373 16.74 -21.54 -7.04
C LEU A 373 17.42 -22.62 -7.88
N ASP A 374 16.84 -22.97 -9.02
CA ASP A 374 17.41 -23.91 -9.98
C ASP A 374 18.67 -23.35 -10.64
N ALA A 375 18.59 -22.11 -11.15
CA ALA A 375 19.68 -21.49 -11.90
C ALA A 375 20.85 -21.00 -11.03
N HIS A 376 20.57 -20.50 -9.82
CA HIS A 376 21.56 -19.81 -8.98
C HIS A 376 21.79 -20.48 -7.62
N GLY A 377 21.07 -21.56 -7.31
CA GLY A 377 21.19 -22.31 -6.06
C GLY A 377 20.59 -21.63 -4.83
N ALA A 378 20.28 -20.34 -4.88
CA ALA A 378 19.72 -19.57 -3.77
C ALA A 378 18.91 -18.34 -4.21
N VAL A 379 18.00 -17.93 -3.35
CA VAL A 379 17.33 -16.61 -3.35
C VAL A 379 17.64 -15.86 -2.04
N MET A 380 17.15 -14.64 -1.86
CA MET A 380 17.39 -13.84 -0.64
C MET A 380 16.10 -13.24 -0.10
N ARG A 381 15.47 -13.90 0.86
CA ARG A 381 14.29 -13.35 1.53
C ARG A 381 14.64 -12.65 2.83
N CYS A 382 14.35 -11.35 2.92
CA CYS A 382 14.50 -10.57 4.14
C CYS A 382 13.25 -10.72 5.02
N ASN A 383 13.29 -11.66 5.98
CA ASN A 383 12.15 -11.98 6.85
C ASN A 383 11.81 -10.85 7.84
N ARG A 384 12.67 -9.84 8.00
CA ARG A 384 12.39 -8.64 8.82
C ARG A 384 11.83 -7.47 8.02
N MET A 385 11.68 -7.63 6.71
CA MET A 385 11.14 -6.61 5.80
C MET A 385 9.74 -7.00 5.35
N PHE A 386 8.82 -6.04 5.37
CA PHE A 386 7.41 -6.24 5.08
C PHE A 386 6.88 -5.17 4.15
N ILE A 387 5.90 -5.58 3.36
CA ILE A 387 5.01 -4.70 2.63
C ILE A 387 3.59 -4.82 3.20
N VAL A 388 2.79 -3.79 3.01
CA VAL A 388 1.35 -3.84 3.26
C VAL A 388 0.65 -3.54 1.94
N ALA A 389 0.26 -4.57 1.21
CA ALA A 389 -0.53 -4.46 -0.02
C ALA A 389 -2.03 -4.64 0.26
N VAL A 390 -2.88 -4.28 -0.70
CA VAL A 390 -4.35 -4.39 -0.62
C VAL A 390 -4.82 -5.49 -1.59
N HIS A 391 -4.08 -6.59 -1.65
CA HIS A 391 -4.06 -7.51 -2.81
C HIS A 391 -5.23 -8.50 -2.88
N GLU A 392 -6.06 -8.63 -1.84
CA GLU A 392 -7.11 -9.66 -1.79
C GLU A 392 -8.47 -9.23 -2.36
N THR A 393 -8.70 -7.93 -2.60
CA THR A 393 -10.01 -7.41 -3.05
C THR A 393 -9.93 -6.44 -4.23
N ASN A 394 -8.74 -6.26 -4.80
CA ASN A 394 -8.52 -5.29 -5.87
C ASN A 394 -8.99 -5.80 -7.22
N ALA A 395 -9.73 -4.98 -7.97
CA ALA A 395 -10.02 -5.27 -9.37
C ALA A 395 -8.73 -5.24 -10.22
N GLY A 396 -8.58 -6.22 -11.11
CA GLY A 396 -7.43 -6.39 -12.00
C GLY A 396 -6.36 -7.39 -11.51
N GLY A 397 -5.25 -7.49 -12.25
CA GLY A 397 -4.12 -8.36 -11.91
C GLY A 397 -4.49 -9.83 -11.74
N ALA A 398 -3.91 -10.49 -10.73
CA ALA A 398 -4.22 -11.89 -10.41
C ALA A 398 -5.71 -12.10 -10.05
N CYS A 399 -6.39 -11.08 -9.49
CA CYS A 399 -7.80 -11.22 -9.13
C CYS A 399 -8.71 -11.33 -10.36
N SER A 400 -8.35 -10.75 -11.52
CA SER A 400 -9.15 -10.89 -12.74
C SER A 400 -8.97 -12.24 -13.45
N GLU A 401 -7.95 -13.01 -13.08
CA GLU A 401 -7.68 -14.33 -13.66
C GLU A 401 -8.25 -15.47 -12.80
N ARG A 402 -8.70 -15.18 -11.58
CA ARG A 402 -9.36 -16.16 -10.72
C ARG A 402 -10.81 -16.36 -11.16
N ASP A 403 -11.20 -17.62 -11.31
CA ASP A 403 -12.59 -18.00 -11.41
C ASP A 403 -13.15 -18.38 -10.03
N ASP A 404 -14.46 -18.22 -9.86
CA ASP A 404 -15.15 -18.51 -8.59
C ASP A 404 -15.05 -19.98 -8.18
N SER A 405 -14.81 -20.89 -9.13
CA SER A 405 -14.68 -22.32 -8.88
C SER A 405 -13.28 -22.73 -8.41
N GLY A 406 -12.26 -21.87 -8.59
CA GLY A 406 -10.85 -22.15 -8.31
C GLY A 406 -10.16 -23.06 -9.33
N GLU A 407 -10.75 -23.32 -10.50
CA GLU A 407 -10.16 -24.19 -11.52
C GLU A 407 -8.85 -23.64 -12.07
N LYS A 408 -8.76 -22.33 -12.29
CA LYS A 408 -7.53 -21.67 -12.75
C LYS A 408 -6.40 -21.80 -11.74
N GLU A 409 -6.69 -21.69 -10.45
CA GLU A 409 -5.70 -21.93 -9.39
C GLU A 409 -5.23 -23.40 -9.41
N ARG A 410 -6.15 -24.36 -9.56
CA ARG A 410 -5.82 -25.79 -9.68
C ARG A 410 -4.98 -26.09 -10.93
N GLU A 411 -5.30 -25.48 -12.07
CA GLU A 411 -4.53 -25.59 -13.31
C GLU A 411 -3.09 -25.11 -13.11
N ASN A 412 -2.88 -23.91 -12.57
CA ASN A 412 -1.54 -23.39 -12.30
C ASN A 412 -0.78 -24.25 -11.27
N ILE A 413 -1.47 -24.83 -10.28
CA ILE A 413 -0.87 -25.78 -9.34
C ILE A 413 -0.40 -27.06 -10.04
N ARG A 414 -1.18 -27.60 -10.99
CA ARG A 414 -0.75 -28.77 -11.79
C ARG A 414 0.50 -28.43 -12.59
N ILE A 415 0.55 -27.27 -13.25
CA ILE A 415 1.73 -26.81 -14.00
C ILE A 415 2.94 -26.68 -13.05
N LEU A 416 2.78 -26.13 -11.83
CA LEU A 416 3.85 -26.06 -10.83
C LEU A 416 4.37 -27.45 -10.44
N GLN A 417 3.47 -28.40 -10.20
CA GLN A 417 3.83 -29.76 -9.78
C GLN A 417 4.49 -30.57 -10.91
N GLU A 418 4.06 -30.36 -12.15
CA GLU A 418 4.68 -30.94 -13.35
C GLU A 418 6.09 -30.38 -13.56
N LYS A 419 6.24 -29.05 -13.53
CA LYS A 419 7.52 -28.37 -13.78
C LYS A 419 8.52 -28.57 -12.65
N TRP A 420 8.06 -28.64 -11.41
CA TRP A 420 8.90 -28.77 -10.21
C TRP A 420 8.47 -29.96 -9.34
N PRO A 421 8.70 -31.21 -9.79
CA PRO A 421 8.29 -32.41 -9.06
C PRO A 421 8.82 -32.43 -7.62
N GLY A 422 7.94 -32.73 -6.66
CA GLY A 422 8.27 -32.84 -5.23
C GLY A 422 8.37 -31.51 -4.47
N VAL A 423 8.50 -30.36 -5.16
CA VAL A 423 8.63 -29.04 -4.50
C VAL A 423 7.31 -28.57 -3.89
N PHE A 424 6.19 -28.87 -4.54
CA PHE A 424 4.88 -28.34 -4.17
C PHE A 424 3.94 -29.41 -3.64
N SER A 425 3.35 -29.16 -2.47
CA SER A 425 2.26 -29.97 -1.91
C SER A 425 1.04 -29.10 -1.61
N LEU A 426 -0.17 -29.64 -1.80
CA LEU A 426 -1.41 -28.95 -1.45
C LEU A 426 -1.42 -28.56 0.04
N ASN A 427 -1.94 -27.37 0.33
CA ASN A 427 -2.04 -26.87 1.70
C ASN A 427 -3.42 -27.20 2.29
N GLY A 428 -3.54 -28.39 2.87
CA GLY A 428 -4.79 -28.84 3.52
C GLY A 428 -5.24 -28.04 4.75
N ARG A 429 -4.49 -27.02 5.19
CA ARG A 429 -4.84 -26.17 6.36
C ARG A 429 -5.50 -24.85 5.98
N ARG A 430 -5.64 -24.53 4.70
CA ARG A 430 -6.18 -23.24 4.23
C ARG A 430 -7.11 -23.41 3.03
N GLY A 431 -8.21 -22.66 3.03
CA GLY A 431 -9.21 -22.71 1.97
C GLY A 431 -9.92 -24.06 1.90
N ASP A 432 -10.36 -24.43 0.70
CA ASP A 432 -10.92 -25.75 0.38
C ASP A 432 -9.85 -26.86 0.31
N GLY A 433 -8.59 -26.53 0.61
CA GLY A 433 -7.45 -27.45 0.55
C GLY A 433 -6.94 -27.74 -0.86
N SER A 434 -7.58 -27.22 -1.92
CA SER A 434 -7.24 -27.53 -3.32
C SER A 434 -6.59 -26.37 -4.08
N THR A 435 -6.74 -25.14 -3.59
CA THR A 435 -6.35 -23.89 -4.29
C THR A 435 -5.08 -23.24 -3.74
N GLN A 436 -4.46 -23.83 -2.71
CA GLN A 436 -3.25 -23.32 -2.07
C GLN A 436 -2.16 -24.39 -2.00
N VAL A 437 -0.91 -23.96 -2.08
CA VAL A 437 0.26 -24.84 -2.03
C VAL A 437 1.23 -24.41 -0.94
N THR A 438 1.99 -25.38 -0.46
CA THR A 438 3.21 -25.17 0.33
C THR A 438 4.40 -25.51 -0.57
N MET A 439 5.34 -24.56 -0.67
CA MET A 439 6.61 -24.73 -1.37
C MET A 439 7.68 -25.22 -0.40
N ALA A 440 8.40 -26.29 -0.76
CA ALA A 440 9.53 -26.81 0.00
C ALA A 440 10.66 -27.26 -0.94
N TRP A 441 11.56 -26.32 -1.28
CA TRP A 441 12.64 -26.57 -2.24
C TRP A 441 13.53 -27.77 -1.90
N ARG A 442 13.80 -27.97 -0.61
CA ARG A 442 14.63 -29.08 -0.11
C ARG A 442 14.15 -30.47 -0.51
N ARG A 443 12.86 -30.64 -0.82
CA ARG A 443 12.29 -31.93 -1.23
C ARG A 443 12.68 -32.36 -2.65
N ARG A 444 13.30 -31.46 -3.42
CA ARG A 444 13.80 -31.77 -4.75
C ARG A 444 15.20 -32.39 -4.74
N ARG A 445 15.94 -32.21 -3.64
CA ARG A 445 17.30 -32.74 -3.47
C ARG A 445 17.28 -34.20 -3.04
#